data_AF-A0A971C6C5-F1
#
_entry.id   AF-A0A971C6C5-F1
#
_cell.length_a   1.000
_cell.length_b   1.000
_cell.length_c   1.000
_cell.angle_alpha   90.00
_cell.angle_beta   90.00
_cell.angle_gamma   90.00
#
_symmetry.space_group_name_H-M   'P 1'
#
loop_
_entity.id
_entity.type
_entity.pdbx_description
1 polymer ?
#
loop_
_entity_poly.entity_id
_entity_poly.type
_entity_poly.pdbx_seq_one_letter_code
_entity_poly.pdbx_strand_id
1 'polypeptide(L)'
;MMAAEKWYEYQKCYKKYGLDMKPVCEVEKEEKYKSPCSQISGKDKARLLFLTLFAGLLCICLIITAAYSTQIKFNTNSLLAQAAVVQGEIENLNVAIKSANNVSVIEERAINELGMVYPEADCIAYINADCNTIPDFALTLKQLAFKD
;
A
#
# COMPACT_ATOMS: atom_id res chain seq x y z
N MET A 1 37.71 59.00 39.44
CA MET A 1 36.51 59.10 38.58
C MET A 1 35.87 57.71 38.52
N MET A 2 34.56 57.57 38.76
CA MET A 2 33.89 56.26 38.67
C MET A 2 33.58 55.90 37.21
N ALA A 3 33.65 54.61 36.87
CA ALA A 3 33.28 54.10 35.54
C ALA A 3 31.78 54.29 35.27
N ALA A 4 31.41 54.59 34.03
CA ALA A 4 30.04 54.97 33.65
C ALA A 4 28.98 53.92 34.03
N GLU A 5 29.30 52.63 33.92
CA GLU A 5 28.41 51.53 34.30
C GLU A 5 28.10 51.52 35.80
N LYS A 6 29.13 51.73 36.63
CA LYS A 6 28.96 51.80 38.09
C LYS A 6 28.17 53.03 38.51
N TRP A 7 28.26 54.11 37.74
CA TRP A 7 27.51 55.35 38.01
C TRP A 7 26.01 55.18 37.80
N TYR A 8 25.62 54.41 36.77
CA TYR A 8 24.22 54.10 36.48
C TYR A 8 23.58 53.18 37.55
N GLU A 9 24.30 52.14 37.97
CA GLU A 9 23.87 51.27 39.07
C GLU A 9 23.74 52.04 40.39
N TYR A 10 24.66 52.97 40.64
CA TYR A 10 24.61 53.84 41.82
C TYR A 10 23.32 54.69 41.83
N GLN A 11 22.94 55.31 40.70
CA GLN A 11 21.70 56.12 40.64
C GLN A 11 20.42 55.30 40.91
N LYS A 12 20.36 54.04 40.48
CA LYS A 12 19.18 53.18 40.73
C LYS A 12 18.99 52.88 42.21
N CYS A 13 20.07 52.69 42.97
CA CYS A 13 20.00 52.39 44.40
C CYS A 13 19.36 53.51 45.23
N TYR A 14 19.55 54.78 44.84
CA TYR A 14 18.95 55.94 45.53
C TYR A 14 17.50 56.21 45.15
N LYS A 15 17.03 55.68 44.01
CA LYS A 15 15.66 55.92 43.53
C LYS A 15 14.60 55.16 44.32
N LYS A 16 14.98 54.12 45.06
CA LYS A 16 14.08 53.18 45.75
C LYS A 16 13.70 53.60 47.18
N TYR A 17 14.41 54.55 47.80
CA TYR A 17 14.23 54.90 49.22
C TYR A 17 13.89 56.39 49.41
N GLY A 18 12.88 56.67 50.24
CA GLY A 18 12.51 58.03 50.69
C GLY A 18 13.43 58.56 51.78
N LEU A 19 12.98 59.55 52.56
CA LEU A 19 13.78 60.42 53.46
C LEU A 19 14.70 59.74 54.51
N ASP A 20 14.68 58.41 54.66
CA ASP A 20 15.66 57.65 55.44
C ASP A 20 16.71 57.02 54.51
N MET A 21 17.79 57.79 54.26
CA MET A 21 18.88 57.42 53.36
C MET A 21 19.99 56.63 54.07
N LYS A 22 19.91 55.31 54.04
CA LYS A 22 21.12 54.45 54.12
C LYS A 22 21.05 53.35 53.07
N PRO A 23 21.76 53.49 51.93
CA PRO A 23 21.79 52.43 50.93
C PRO A 23 22.70 51.31 51.42
N VAL A 24 22.12 50.15 51.74
CA VAL A 24 22.87 48.89 51.77
C VAL A 24 22.95 48.41 50.33
N CYS A 25 24.10 48.66 49.68
CA CYS A 25 24.41 47.98 48.43
C CYS A 25 24.69 46.52 48.78
N GLU A 26 23.71 45.65 48.58
CA GLU A 26 23.96 44.22 48.56
C GLU A 26 24.96 43.96 47.44
N VAL A 27 26.19 43.58 47.82
CA VAL A 27 27.09 42.91 46.89
C VAL A 27 26.30 41.71 46.38
N GLU A 28 26.06 41.63 45.07
CA GLU A 28 25.55 40.40 44.46
C GLU A 28 26.46 39.28 44.95
N LYS A 29 25.97 38.50 45.92
CA LYS A 29 26.57 37.24 46.25
C LYS A 29 26.40 36.45 44.97
N GLU A 30 27.50 36.17 44.27
CA GLU A 30 27.52 35.22 43.17
C GLU A 30 26.64 34.05 43.59
N GLU A 31 25.49 33.89 42.93
CA GLU A 31 24.63 32.76 43.13
C GLU A 31 25.49 31.56 42.76
N LYS A 32 26.04 30.88 43.77
CA LYS A 32 26.73 29.62 43.55
C LYS A 32 25.72 28.73 42.85
N TYR A 33 25.91 28.52 41.56
CA TYR A 33 25.17 27.57 40.76
C TYR A 33 25.27 26.24 41.49
N LYS A 34 24.24 25.91 42.27
CA LYS A 34 24.12 24.58 42.87
C LYS A 34 23.92 23.66 41.69
N SER A 35 24.99 23.04 41.22
CA SER A 35 24.87 21.89 40.35
C SER A 35 23.91 20.93 41.04
N PRO A 36 22.87 20.43 40.35
CA PRO A 36 22.01 19.43 40.94
C PRO A 36 22.85 18.16 41.01
N CYS A 37 23.66 18.04 42.06
CA CYS A 37 24.15 16.75 42.50
C CYS A 37 22.94 16.04 43.09
N SER A 38 22.05 15.58 42.21
CA SER A 38 21.04 14.60 42.56
C SER A 38 21.83 13.42 43.10
N GLN A 39 21.80 13.21 44.42
CA GLN A 39 22.31 12.00 45.02
C GLN A 39 21.42 10.86 44.55
N ILE A 40 21.71 10.33 43.36
CA ILE A 40 21.02 9.19 42.78
C ILE A 40 21.24 8.02 43.75
N SER A 41 20.16 7.61 44.42
CA SER A 41 20.19 6.48 45.35
C SER A 41 20.57 5.21 44.60
N GLY A 42 21.22 4.25 45.26
CA GLY A 42 21.60 2.97 44.63
C GLY A 42 20.42 2.25 43.97
N LYS A 43 19.20 2.44 44.51
CA LYS A 43 17.94 1.95 43.94
C LYS A 43 17.57 2.63 42.61
N ASP A 44 17.83 3.93 42.49
CA ASP A 44 17.56 4.70 41.26
C ASP A 44 18.55 4.31 40.16
N LYS A 45 19.81 4.02 40.50
CA LYS A 45 20.81 3.48 39.56
C LYS A 45 20.40 2.12 39.03
N ALA A 46 19.95 1.21 39.89
CA ALA A 46 19.44 -0.09 39.48
C ALA A 46 18.20 0.05 38.58
N ARG A 47 17.25 0.93 38.93
CA ARG A 47 16.06 1.19 38.11
C ARG A 47 16.43 1.75 36.74
N LEU A 48 17.38 2.68 36.67
CA LEU A 48 17.90 3.21 35.40
C LEU A 48 18.54 2.12 34.54
N LEU A 49 19.34 1.22 35.13
CA LEU A 49 19.94 0.09 34.42
C LEU A 49 18.91 -0.90 33.88
N PHE A 50 17.86 -1.21 34.65
CA PHE A 50 16.76 -2.04 34.15
C PHE A 50 15.99 -1.37 33.01
N LEU A 51 15.77 -0.07 33.10
CA LEU A 51 15.04 0.70 32.09
C LEU A 51 15.83 0.77 30.78
N THR A 52 17.15 0.99 30.84
CA THR A 52 18.02 0.97 29.64
C THR A 52 18.09 -0.42 29.03
N LEU A 53 18.15 -1.48 29.83
CA LEU A 53 18.16 -2.87 29.35
C LEU A 53 16.82 -3.24 28.67
N PHE A 54 15.70 -2.82 29.27
CA PHE A 54 14.37 -3.02 28.69
C PHE A 54 14.19 -2.22 27.40
N ALA A 55 14.62 -0.96 27.37
CA ALA A 55 14.59 -0.14 26.17
C ALA A 55 15.45 -0.71 25.04
N GLY A 56 16.63 -1.25 25.37
CA GLY A 56 17.48 -1.95 24.42
C GLY A 56 16.80 -3.19 23.83
N LEU A 57 16.15 -3.99 24.68
CA LEU A 57 15.41 -5.18 24.24
C LEU A 57 14.23 -4.81 23.32
N LEU A 58 13.50 -3.75 23.66
CA LEU A 58 12.42 -3.21 22.82
C LEU A 58 12.93 -2.76 21.44
N CYS A 59 14.06 -2.04 21.40
CA CYS A 59 14.67 -1.62 20.14
C CYS A 59 15.04 -2.82 19.25
N ILE A 60 15.60 -3.89 19.82
CA ILE A 60 15.93 -5.12 19.08
C ILE A 60 14.65 -5.76 18.51
N CYS A 61 13.60 -5.87 19.33
CA CYS A 61 12.31 -6.40 18.88
C CYS A 61 11.74 -5.57 17.72
N LEU A 62 11.78 -4.25 17.80
CA LEU A 62 11.29 -3.36 16.74
C LEU A 62 12.05 -3.56 15.42
N ILE A 63 13.38 -3.70 15.47
CA ILE A 63 14.19 -3.96 14.27
C ILE A 63 13.80 -5.29 13.63
N ILE A 64 13.64 -6.36 14.44
CA ILE A 64 13.25 -7.68 13.96
C ILE A 64 11.86 -7.62 13.32
N THR A 65 10.86 -7.02 13.98
CA THR A 65 9.51 -6.86 13.41
C THR A 65 9.51 -6.04 12.12
N ALA A 66 10.32 -4.98 12.05
CA ALA A 66 10.46 -4.18 10.83
C ALA A 66 11.09 -4.98 9.67
N ALA A 67 12.11 -5.80 9.96
CA ALA A 67 12.73 -6.69 8.98
C ALA A 67 11.74 -7.73 8.45
N TYR A 68 11.01 -8.42 9.35
CA TYR A 68 9.96 -9.37 8.94
C TYR A 68 8.82 -8.70 8.18
N SER A 69 8.39 -7.50 8.58
CA SER A 69 7.37 -6.73 7.84
C SER A 69 7.84 -6.41 6.43
N THR A 70 9.13 -6.08 6.26
CA THR A 70 9.73 -5.82 4.95
C THR A 70 9.81 -7.09 4.11
N GLN A 71 10.22 -8.22 4.71
CA GLN A 71 10.23 -9.52 4.06
C GLN A 71 8.83 -9.94 3.59
N ILE A 72 7.80 -9.74 4.42
CA ILE A 72 6.40 -10.01 4.11
C ILE A 72 5.94 -9.14 2.93
N LYS A 73 6.22 -7.83 2.97
CA LYS A 73 5.90 -6.91 1.87
C LYS A 73 6.56 -7.31 0.55
N PHE A 74 7.81 -7.75 0.59
CA PHE A 74 8.51 -8.24 -0.60
C PHE A 74 7.85 -9.50 -1.15
N ASN A 75 7.50 -10.45 -0.28
CA ASN A 75 6.84 -11.68 -0.68
C ASN A 75 5.42 -11.43 -1.25
N THR A 76 4.67 -10.49 -0.67
CA THR A 76 3.38 -10.05 -1.21
C THR A 76 3.51 -9.43 -2.59
N ASN A 77 4.51 -8.57 -2.81
CA ASN A 77 4.71 -7.94 -4.12
C ASN A 77 5.15 -8.98 -5.18
N SER A 78 5.97 -9.95 -4.79
CA SER A 78 6.33 -11.08 -5.65
C SER A 78 5.13 -11.98 -5.98
N LEU A 79 4.27 -12.26 -5.02
CA LEU A 79 3.03 -13.00 -5.23
C LEU A 79 2.04 -12.24 -6.13
N LEU A 80 1.94 -10.91 -5.96
CA LEU A 80 1.11 -10.06 -6.81
C LEU A 80 1.63 -10.03 -8.25
N ALA A 81 2.96 -9.95 -8.43
CA ALA A 81 3.58 -10.03 -9.74
C ALA A 81 3.32 -11.38 -10.42
N GLN A 82 3.43 -12.50 -9.68
CA GLN A 82 3.11 -13.82 -10.19
C GLN A 82 1.61 -13.94 -10.57
N ALA A 83 0.71 -13.41 -9.76
CA ALA A 83 -0.71 -13.38 -10.07
C ALA A 83 -1.01 -12.56 -11.33
N ALA A 84 -0.34 -11.42 -11.52
CA ALA A 84 -0.48 -10.60 -12.73
C ALA A 84 0.03 -11.32 -13.99
N VAL A 85 1.11 -12.10 -13.89
CA VAL A 85 1.61 -12.93 -15.00
C VAL A 85 0.59 -14.00 -15.38
N VAL A 86 0.08 -14.75 -14.39
CA VAL A 86 -0.95 -15.79 -14.64
C VAL A 86 -2.22 -15.19 -15.25
N GLN A 87 -2.63 -14.01 -14.78
CA GLN A 87 -3.77 -13.29 -15.35
C GLN A 87 -3.52 -12.87 -16.81
N GLY A 88 -2.32 -12.37 -17.12
CA GLY A 88 -1.92 -12.03 -18.50
C GLY A 88 -1.87 -13.26 -19.42
N GLU A 89 -1.43 -14.40 -18.91
CA GLU A 89 -1.47 -15.67 -19.65
C GLU A 89 -2.90 -16.11 -19.95
N ILE A 90 -3.82 -16.02 -18.97
CA ILE A 90 -5.25 -16.33 -19.17
C ILE A 90 -5.87 -15.39 -20.21
N GLU A 91 -5.57 -14.09 -20.16
CA GLU A 91 -6.08 -13.11 -21.11
C GLU A 91 -5.57 -13.38 -22.53
N ASN A 92 -4.28 -13.69 -22.68
CA ASN A 92 -3.71 -14.07 -23.97
C ASN A 92 -4.34 -15.36 -24.51
N LEU A 93 -4.55 -16.36 -23.65
CA LEU A 93 -5.21 -17.60 -24.03
C LEU A 93 -6.68 -17.37 -24.43
N ASN A 94 -7.38 -16.50 -23.73
CA ASN A 94 -8.75 -16.11 -24.06
C ASN A 94 -8.82 -15.38 -25.41
N VAL A 95 -7.86 -14.50 -25.70
CA VAL A 95 -7.74 -13.85 -27.02
C VAL A 95 -7.46 -14.89 -28.11
N ALA A 96 -6.55 -15.84 -27.87
CA ALA A 96 -6.26 -16.92 -28.82
C ALA A 96 -7.50 -17.80 -29.08
N ILE A 97 -8.25 -18.16 -28.04
CA ILE A 97 -9.50 -18.91 -28.18
C ILE A 97 -10.55 -18.09 -28.93
N LYS A 98 -10.73 -16.80 -28.61
CA LYS A 98 -11.67 -15.94 -29.33
C LYS A 98 -11.27 -15.74 -30.79
N SER A 99 -9.96 -15.71 -31.09
CA SER A 99 -9.45 -15.63 -32.44
C SER A 99 -9.68 -16.93 -33.21
N ALA A 100 -9.44 -18.09 -32.59
CA ALA A 100 -9.64 -19.40 -33.21
C ALA A 100 -11.13 -19.78 -33.34
N ASN A 101 -11.95 -19.39 -32.36
CA ASN A 101 -13.40 -19.61 -32.33
C ASN A 101 -14.18 -18.41 -32.90
N ASN A 102 -13.49 -17.48 -33.58
CA ASN A 102 -14.17 -16.44 -34.33
C ASN A 102 -14.87 -17.12 -35.50
N VAL A 103 -16.18 -16.95 -35.60
CA VAL A 103 -17.01 -17.50 -36.68
C VAL A 103 -16.40 -17.17 -38.05
N SER A 104 -15.83 -15.98 -38.24
CA SER A 104 -15.16 -15.59 -39.48
C SER A 104 -13.92 -16.43 -39.81
N VAL A 105 -13.13 -16.83 -38.81
CA VAL A 105 -11.95 -17.70 -39.02
C VAL A 105 -12.37 -19.14 -39.35
N ILE A 106 -13.44 -19.61 -38.71
CA ILE A 106 -14.03 -20.92 -39.00
C ILE A 106 -14.62 -20.93 -40.42
N GLU A 107 -15.34 -19.88 -40.80
CA GLU A 107 -15.92 -19.69 -42.14
C GLU A 107 -14.82 -19.61 -43.21
N GLU A 108 -13.79 -18.81 -42.99
CA GLU A 108 -12.66 -18.68 -43.90
C GLU A 108 -11.97 -20.03 -44.12
N ARG A 109 -11.70 -20.77 -43.05
CA ARG A 109 -11.10 -22.10 -43.13
C ARG A 109 -11.99 -23.10 -43.85
N ALA A 110 -13.29 -23.08 -43.54
CA ALA A 110 -14.27 -23.96 -44.16
C ALA A 110 -14.38 -23.73 -45.67
N ILE A 111 -14.41 -22.47 -46.10
CA ILE A 111 -14.52 -22.12 -47.52
C ILE A 111 -13.20 -22.38 -48.24
N ASN A 112 -12.07 -21.91 -47.68
CA ASN A 112 -10.78 -21.91 -48.39
C ASN A 112 -10.03 -23.24 -48.29
N GLU A 113 -10.07 -23.95 -47.15
CA GLU A 113 -9.33 -25.21 -46.96
C GLU A 113 -10.21 -26.45 -47.22
N LEU A 114 -11.48 -26.41 -46.79
CA LEU A 114 -12.40 -27.55 -46.89
C LEU A 114 -13.31 -27.50 -48.12
N GLY A 115 -13.27 -26.39 -48.88
CA GLY A 115 -14.09 -26.21 -50.08
C GLY A 115 -15.59 -26.16 -49.80
N MET A 116 -15.99 -25.82 -48.58
CA MET A 116 -17.39 -25.68 -48.22
C MET A 116 -17.99 -24.41 -48.87
N VAL A 117 -19.24 -24.50 -49.29
CA VAL A 117 -19.98 -23.37 -49.85
C VAL A 117 -20.90 -22.81 -48.78
N TYR A 118 -20.91 -21.49 -48.62
CA TYR A 118 -21.82 -20.83 -47.70
C TYR A 118 -23.26 -20.93 -48.25
N PRO A 119 -24.23 -21.43 -47.48
CA PRO A 119 -25.59 -21.62 -47.97
C PRO A 119 -26.28 -20.28 -48.21
N GLU A 120 -26.99 -20.15 -49.32
CA GLU A 120 -27.89 -19.04 -49.58
C GLU A 120 -29.22 -19.24 -48.82
N ALA A 121 -30.02 -18.17 -48.65
CA ALA A 121 -31.23 -18.19 -47.83
C ALA A 121 -32.30 -19.18 -48.33
N ASP A 122 -32.25 -19.53 -49.61
CA ASP A 122 -33.11 -20.51 -50.28
C ASP A 122 -32.69 -21.97 -50.01
N CYS A 123 -31.44 -22.20 -49.61
CA CYS A 123 -30.89 -23.51 -49.25
C CYS A 123 -31.19 -23.92 -47.79
N ILE A 124 -31.86 -23.06 -47.03
CA ILE A 124 -32.19 -23.29 -45.61
C ILE A 124 -33.61 -23.85 -45.49
N ALA A 125 -33.71 -25.13 -45.13
CA ALA A 125 -34.99 -25.78 -44.85
C ALA A 125 -35.29 -25.77 -43.34
N TYR A 126 -36.46 -25.26 -42.97
CA TYR A 126 -36.93 -25.24 -41.58
C TYR A 126 -37.86 -26.42 -41.30
N ILE A 127 -37.62 -27.12 -40.20
CA ILE A 127 -38.49 -28.21 -39.72
C ILE A 127 -39.41 -27.63 -38.65
N ASN A 128 -40.72 -27.65 -38.89
CA ASN A 128 -41.72 -27.24 -37.89
C ASN A 128 -41.94 -28.38 -36.89
N ALA A 129 -41.69 -28.10 -35.60
CA ALA A 129 -41.79 -29.06 -34.50
C ALA A 129 -43.20 -29.17 -33.89
N ASP A 130 -44.17 -28.42 -34.42
CA ASP A 130 -45.54 -28.33 -33.86
C ASP A 130 -46.39 -29.59 -34.14
N CYS A 131 -45.86 -30.51 -34.94
CA CYS A 131 -46.48 -31.78 -35.29
C CYS A 131 -46.07 -32.83 -34.24
N ASN A 132 -47.02 -33.33 -33.43
CA ASN A 132 -46.82 -34.37 -32.39
C ASN A 132 -46.37 -35.75 -32.91
N THR A 133 -45.82 -35.83 -34.11
CA THR A 133 -45.24 -37.02 -34.72
C THR A 133 -43.83 -36.66 -35.16
N ILE A 134 -42.81 -37.22 -34.51
CA ILE A 134 -41.41 -37.06 -34.92
C ILE A 134 -41.30 -37.72 -36.31
N PRO A 135 -41.19 -36.95 -37.40
CA PRO A 135 -40.92 -37.56 -38.69
C PRO A 135 -39.51 -38.13 -38.64
N ASP A 136 -39.29 -39.29 -39.27
CA ASP A 136 -37.95 -39.86 -39.37
C ASP A 136 -37.03 -38.82 -40.04
N PHE A 137 -36.08 -38.30 -39.26
CA PHE A 137 -35.24 -37.17 -39.63
C PHE A 137 -34.45 -37.48 -40.91
N ALA A 138 -34.00 -38.73 -41.06
CA ALA A 138 -33.26 -39.17 -42.24
C ALA A 138 -34.13 -39.15 -43.51
N LEU A 139 -35.41 -39.54 -43.41
CA LEU A 139 -36.34 -39.48 -44.54
C LEU A 139 -36.68 -38.04 -44.93
N THR A 140 -36.89 -37.18 -43.93
CA THR A 140 -37.20 -35.76 -44.14
C THR A 140 -36.03 -35.04 -44.81
N LEU A 141 -34.79 -35.30 -44.35
CA LEU A 141 -33.56 -34.80 -44.97
C LEU A 141 -33.45 -35.24 -46.44
N LYS A 142 -33.68 -36.52 -46.71
CA LYS A 142 -33.61 -37.05 -48.08
C LYS A 142 -34.67 -36.40 -48.98
N GLN A 143 -35.89 -36.22 -48.49
CA GLN A 143 -36.95 -35.58 -49.27
C GLN A 143 -36.66 -34.10 -49.56
N LEU A 144 -36.03 -33.38 -48.63
CA LEU A 144 -35.65 -31.99 -48.83
C LEU A 144 -34.44 -31.84 -49.77
N ALA A 145 -33.46 -32.74 -49.69
CA ALA A 145 -32.23 -32.69 -50.48
C ALA A 145 -32.40 -33.12 -51.95
N PHE A 146 -33.37 -33.97 -52.26
CA PHE A 146 -33.60 -34.52 -53.61
C PHE A 146 -34.95 -34.13 -54.21
N LYS A 147 -35.51 -33.00 -53.76
CA LYS A 147 -36.74 -32.47 -54.33
C LYS A 147 -36.40 -31.69 -55.60
N ASP A 148 -36.50 -32.36 -56.74
CA ASP A 148 -36.62 -31.72 -58.07
C ASP A 148 -38.02 -31.12 -58.26
#